data_AF-A0AAD9BWQ3-F1
#
_entry.id   AF-A0AAD9BWQ3-F1
#
_cell.length_a   1.000
_cell.length_b   1.000
_cell.length_c   1.000
_cell.angle_alpha   90.00
_cell.angle_beta   90.00
_cell.angle_gamma   90.00
#
_symmetry.space_group_name_H-M   'P 1'
#
loop_
_entity.id
_entity.type
_entity.pdbx_description
1 polymer ?
#
loop_
_entity_poly.entity_id
_entity_poly.type
_entity_poly.pdbx_seq_one_letter_code
_entity_poly.pdbx_strand_id
1 'polypeptide(L)'
;MAKVAPKEKTKKKKEKKERKETKAKEKQEKKERKEKKLKEKEEKEKEKKEKEEKEKEKKAKDEAPKEVTIVDPASNLYYHWLGLITIPVMYNWTLIIARACLEELQSDYLYFWFFVDFLCDLLYIADMIFRTRTGYLEQGLLVKDVPKLRERYMVSLQFKLDMVSMIPTDFLYFIFGLKYPEIRLNKLLRFNRMLEFFQRTETRTNYPNALRISNLVMYIVIIIHWNACLYYSFSKAIGFGADRFVYPDPANPEFGRLIRKYAYSMYWSTLTLTTIGETPPPVENSEYFFVVTDFLVGVLIFATIVGNVGSMITNMNAARANFQARIDAIKQYMTFRKVTKELEKRVIKWFDFLWTNKKAVDEREVLKYLPDKLRAEIAINVHLDTLKKVRIFADCEAGLLVELVLKLQPQVYSPGDYICKKGDIGREMYIIKEGKLAVVADDGIKQFVVLSDGSYFGEISILAIKGSKAGNRRTANIRSIGYSDLFCLSKDDLMEALTEYPDAKALLEEKGRQILMKDGLLDLEVGVLIFATIVSNVAAQGPDPKEMEEKVERMTTSLDALQTRYARLLAEHEAMQSKLKHRVHRLESKLVTTERTTEEEGAGTA
;
A
#
# COMPACT_ATOMS: atom_id res chain seq x y z
N MET A 1 26.02 93.94 85.74
CA MET A 1 26.58 94.68 84.59
C MET A 1 26.97 93.68 83.49
N ALA A 2 26.56 93.99 82.25
CA ALA A 2 27.09 93.57 80.94
C ALA A 2 27.07 92.08 80.45
N LYS A 3 26.88 91.96 79.12
CA LYS A 3 26.45 90.84 78.25
C LYS A 3 27.60 89.99 77.64
N VAL A 4 27.18 88.94 76.88
CA VAL A 4 27.76 88.34 75.64
C VAL A 4 28.66 87.08 75.87
N ALA A 5 28.65 85.95 75.14
CA ALA A 5 27.80 85.25 74.15
C ALA A 5 28.44 83.85 73.85
N PRO A 6 27.76 82.91 73.16
CA PRO A 6 28.10 81.48 73.12
C PRO A 6 28.79 81.03 71.81
N LYS A 7 29.93 80.33 71.87
CA LYS A 7 30.57 79.72 70.68
C LYS A 7 31.19 78.31 70.83
N GLU A 8 31.26 77.73 72.03
CA GLU A 8 31.96 76.43 72.21
C GLU A 8 31.10 75.16 72.06
N LYS A 9 29.78 75.23 72.24
CA LYS A 9 28.91 74.03 72.14
C LYS A 9 28.66 73.56 70.69
N THR A 10 28.86 74.43 69.70
CA THR A 10 28.53 74.16 68.29
C THR A 10 29.64 73.41 67.55
N LYS A 11 30.90 73.57 67.95
CA LYS A 11 32.06 72.93 67.30
C LYS A 11 32.17 71.43 67.63
N LYS A 12 31.98 71.05 68.91
CA LYS A 12 31.98 69.64 69.36
C LYS A 12 30.81 68.80 68.80
N LYS A 13 29.67 69.42 68.48
CA LYS A 13 28.53 68.71 67.85
C LYS A 13 28.77 68.42 66.37
N LYS A 14 29.52 69.27 65.67
CA LYS A 14 29.86 69.11 64.25
C LYS A 14 30.85 67.96 64.02
N GLU A 15 31.95 67.92 64.78
CA GLU A 15 32.96 66.85 64.68
C GLU A 15 32.40 65.45 65.00
N LYS A 16 31.47 65.36 65.97
CA LYS A 16 30.85 64.08 66.35
C LYS A 16 29.84 63.59 65.31
N LYS A 17 29.27 64.50 64.51
CA LYS A 17 28.35 64.17 63.41
C LYS A 17 29.15 63.74 62.17
N GLU A 18 30.22 64.47 61.84
CA GLU A 18 31.13 64.10 60.75
C GLU A 18 31.75 62.71 60.96
N ARG A 19 32.28 62.39 62.16
CA ARG A 19 32.80 61.05 62.48
C ARG A 19 31.77 59.92 62.38
N LYS A 20 30.48 60.21 62.64
CA LYS A 20 29.41 59.22 62.48
C LYS A 20 29.05 59.02 61.01
N GLU A 21 29.05 60.08 60.22
CA GLU A 21 28.81 60.02 58.77
C GLU A 21 29.96 59.30 58.04
N THR A 22 31.22 59.50 58.42
CA THR A 22 32.37 58.76 57.82
C THR A 22 32.28 57.26 58.12
N LYS A 23 31.98 56.88 59.38
CA LYS A 23 31.81 55.47 59.76
C LYS A 23 30.60 54.80 59.09
N ALA A 24 29.55 55.57 58.81
CA ALA A 24 28.38 55.08 58.06
C ALA A 24 28.74 54.82 56.59
N LYS A 25 29.46 55.75 55.94
CA LYS A 25 29.95 55.60 54.57
C LYS A 25 30.89 54.40 54.40
N GLU A 26 31.86 54.21 55.30
CA GLU A 26 32.77 53.04 55.26
C GLU A 26 32.03 51.71 55.42
N LYS A 27 30.98 51.67 56.27
CA LYS A 27 30.13 50.47 56.43
C LYS A 27 29.32 50.18 55.17
N GLN A 28 28.82 51.21 54.50
CA GLN A 28 28.05 51.09 53.27
C GLN A 28 28.93 50.60 52.11
N GLU A 29 30.13 51.17 51.93
CA GLU A 29 31.10 50.69 50.94
C GLU A 29 31.52 49.24 51.18
N LYS A 30 31.75 48.83 52.45
CA LYS A 30 32.04 47.42 52.77
C LYS A 30 30.89 46.47 52.43
N LYS A 31 29.64 46.93 52.56
CA LYS A 31 28.45 46.14 52.24
C LYS A 31 28.30 45.97 50.72
N GLU A 32 28.46 47.05 49.96
CA GLU A 32 28.46 47.01 48.50
C GLU A 32 29.59 46.15 47.91
N ARG A 33 30.79 46.20 48.51
CA ARG A 33 31.91 45.33 48.10
C ARG A 33 31.64 43.85 48.36
N LYS A 34 30.89 43.52 49.42
CA LYS A 34 30.47 42.13 49.71
C LYS A 34 29.39 41.66 48.74
N GLU A 35 28.41 42.51 48.41
CA GLU A 35 27.38 42.19 47.41
C GLU A 35 27.97 41.98 46.02
N LYS A 36 28.92 42.82 45.58
CA LYS A 36 29.63 42.61 44.30
C LYS A 36 30.35 41.27 44.24
N LYS A 37 31.04 40.88 45.32
CA LYS A 37 31.73 39.58 45.41
C LYS A 37 30.77 38.39 45.40
N LEU A 38 29.57 38.54 45.99
CA LEU A 38 28.53 37.51 45.93
C LEU A 38 28.00 37.34 44.51
N LYS A 39 27.71 38.45 43.82
CA LYS A 39 27.24 38.44 42.42
C LYS A 39 28.26 37.82 41.46
N GLU A 40 29.54 38.16 41.57
CA GLU A 40 30.60 37.53 40.77
C GLU A 40 30.71 36.01 41.03
N LYS A 41 30.43 35.57 42.26
CA LYS A 41 30.49 34.15 42.62
C LYS A 41 29.29 33.39 42.04
N GLU A 42 28.11 33.99 42.07
CA GLU A 42 26.90 33.45 41.42
C GLU A 42 27.04 33.39 39.89
N GLU A 43 27.64 34.41 39.25
CA GLU A 43 27.91 34.38 37.81
C GLU A 43 28.89 33.26 37.44
N LYS A 44 29.96 33.07 38.22
CA LYS A 44 30.92 31.97 38.00
C LYS A 44 30.29 30.59 38.18
N GLU A 45 29.38 30.44 39.14
CA GLU A 45 28.61 29.20 39.29
C GLU A 45 27.66 28.95 38.13
N LYS A 46 27.01 30.00 37.59
CA LYS A 46 26.17 29.89 36.40
C LYS A 46 26.97 29.50 35.16
N GLU A 47 28.12 30.14 34.91
CA GLU A 47 29.01 29.77 33.80
C GLU A 47 29.52 28.32 33.93
N LYS A 48 29.82 27.87 35.15
CA LYS A 48 30.27 26.50 35.38
C LYS A 48 29.16 25.49 35.10
N LYS A 49 27.92 25.78 35.52
CA LYS A 49 26.74 24.95 35.20
C LYS A 49 26.45 24.91 33.70
N GLU A 50 26.54 26.04 33.01
CA GLU A 50 26.39 26.08 31.54
C GLU A 50 27.47 25.26 30.83
N LYS A 51 28.72 25.29 31.32
CA LYS A 51 29.81 24.47 30.75
C LYS A 51 29.57 22.98 30.98
N GLU A 52 29.13 22.59 32.18
CA GLU A 52 28.78 21.20 32.50
C GLU A 52 27.56 20.71 31.68
N GLU A 53 26.55 21.55 31.45
CA GLU A 53 25.44 21.23 30.55
C GLU A 53 25.91 21.08 29.10
N LYS A 54 26.74 21.99 28.59
CA LYS A 54 27.31 21.90 27.23
C LYS A 54 28.20 20.67 27.06
N GLU A 55 28.94 20.25 28.09
CA GLU A 55 29.70 19.00 28.07
C GLU A 55 28.80 17.77 28.11
N LYS A 56 27.73 17.78 28.92
CA LYS A 56 26.73 16.69 28.93
C LYS A 56 26.01 16.58 27.59
N GLU A 57 25.68 17.70 26.96
CA GLU A 57 25.03 17.76 25.65
C GLU A 57 25.97 17.29 24.52
N LYS A 58 27.27 17.61 24.61
CA LYS A 58 28.29 17.05 23.71
C LYS A 58 28.45 15.54 23.89
N LYS A 59 28.57 15.06 25.13
CA LYS A 59 28.63 13.61 25.42
C LYS A 59 27.38 12.87 24.94
N ALA A 60 26.19 13.46 25.12
CA ALA A 60 24.94 12.89 24.60
C ALA A 60 24.86 12.87 23.06
N LYS A 61 25.47 13.85 22.37
CA LYS A 61 25.59 13.85 20.90
C LYS A 61 26.61 12.82 20.40
N ASP A 62 27.68 12.58 21.15
CA ASP A 62 28.68 11.55 20.82
C ASP A 62 28.16 10.12 21.11
N GLU A 63 27.23 9.97 22.06
CA GLU A 63 26.54 8.72 22.42
C GLU A 63 25.26 8.45 21.63
N ALA A 64 24.79 9.38 20.80
CA ALA A 64 23.67 9.12 19.89
C ALA A 64 24.05 7.94 18.98
N PRO A 65 23.26 6.85 18.93
CA PRO A 65 23.61 5.69 18.12
C PRO A 65 23.74 6.14 16.68
N LYS A 66 24.96 6.06 16.13
CA LYS A 66 25.24 6.33 14.72
C LYS A 66 24.19 5.59 13.90
N GLU A 67 23.34 6.32 13.18
CA GLU A 67 22.35 5.70 12.30
C GLU A 67 23.09 4.82 11.30
N VAL A 68 23.12 3.52 11.57
CA VAL A 68 23.73 2.56 10.67
C VAL A 68 22.86 2.54 9.43
N THR A 69 23.40 2.98 8.30
CA THR A 69 22.74 2.92 7.00
C THR A 69 22.41 1.47 6.66
N ILE A 70 21.14 1.13 6.86
CA ILE A 70 20.56 -0.18 6.56
C ILE A 70 19.58 0.02 5.43
N VAL A 71 19.68 -0.85 4.44
CA VAL A 71 18.81 -0.80 3.28
C VAL A 71 17.56 -1.61 3.59
N ASP A 72 16.42 -0.94 3.61
CA ASP A 72 15.13 -1.59 3.68
C ASP A 72 14.83 -2.28 2.34
N PRO A 73 14.56 -3.60 2.30
CA PRO A 73 14.12 -4.28 1.10
C PRO A 73 12.89 -3.65 0.45
N ALA A 74 11.98 -3.03 1.22
CA ALA A 74 10.78 -2.39 0.68
C ALA A 74 11.08 -1.04 -0.01
N SER A 75 12.26 -0.46 0.24
CA SER A 75 12.61 0.87 -0.26
C SER A 75 12.75 0.93 -1.78
N ASN A 76 12.52 2.13 -2.32
CA ASN A 76 12.81 2.42 -3.72
C ASN A 76 14.30 2.32 -4.03
N LEU A 77 15.18 2.63 -3.07
CA LEU A 77 16.63 2.50 -3.26
C LEU A 77 17.01 1.05 -3.59
N TYR A 78 16.49 0.08 -2.84
CA TYR A 78 16.72 -1.34 -3.10
C TYR A 78 16.23 -1.74 -4.49
N TYR A 79 15.05 -1.26 -4.91
CA TYR A 79 14.48 -1.54 -6.23
C TYR A 79 15.36 -1.02 -7.38
N HIS A 80 15.81 0.24 -7.31
CA HIS A 80 16.69 0.83 -8.33
C HIS A 80 18.06 0.16 -8.36
N TRP A 81 18.61 -0.18 -7.19
CA TRP A 81 19.86 -0.94 -7.09
C TRP A 81 19.74 -2.30 -7.78
N LEU A 82 18.64 -3.00 -7.56
CA LEU A 82 18.38 -4.29 -8.18
C LEU A 82 18.24 -4.18 -9.72
N GLY A 83 17.64 -3.11 -10.21
CA GLY A 83 17.62 -2.77 -11.64
C GLY A 83 19.03 -2.54 -12.20
N LEU A 84 19.86 -1.78 -11.48
CA LEU A 84 21.26 -1.55 -11.85
C LEU A 84 22.06 -2.86 -11.94
N ILE A 85 21.88 -3.78 -10.99
CA ILE A 85 22.55 -5.10 -10.98
C ILE A 85 22.01 -6.04 -12.06
N THR A 86 20.80 -5.83 -12.56
CA THR A 86 20.26 -6.65 -13.66
C THR A 86 21.03 -6.41 -14.97
N ILE A 87 21.58 -5.21 -15.18
CA ILE A 87 22.38 -4.86 -16.37
C ILE A 87 23.63 -5.75 -16.53
N PRO A 88 24.56 -5.86 -15.55
CA PRO A 88 25.72 -6.73 -15.68
C PRO A 88 25.35 -8.21 -15.75
N VAL A 89 24.21 -8.64 -15.18
CA VAL A 89 23.74 -10.03 -15.31
C VAL A 89 23.34 -10.33 -16.75
N MET A 90 22.53 -9.45 -17.37
CA MET A 90 22.14 -9.57 -18.77
C MET A 90 23.33 -9.47 -19.72
N TYR A 91 24.27 -8.58 -19.43
CA TYR A 91 25.54 -8.46 -20.16
C TYR A 91 26.30 -9.80 -20.16
N ASN A 92 26.54 -10.38 -18.98
CA ASN A 92 27.29 -11.63 -18.87
C ASN A 92 26.56 -12.80 -19.55
N TRP A 93 25.24 -12.90 -19.38
CA TRP A 93 24.43 -13.97 -19.97
C TRP A 93 24.36 -13.93 -21.49
N THR A 94 24.58 -12.77 -22.10
CA THR A 94 24.54 -12.64 -23.57
C THR A 94 25.94 -12.58 -24.16
N LEU A 95 26.85 -11.79 -23.61
CA LEU A 95 28.12 -11.51 -24.27
C LEU A 95 29.24 -12.50 -23.96
N ILE A 96 29.24 -13.20 -22.81
CA ILE A 96 30.29 -14.20 -22.52
C ILE A 96 30.25 -15.33 -23.56
N ILE A 97 29.07 -15.92 -23.80
CA ILE A 97 28.91 -17.00 -24.77
C ILE A 97 29.15 -16.52 -26.21
N ALA A 98 28.67 -15.32 -26.55
CA ALA A 98 28.91 -14.75 -27.87
C ALA A 98 30.39 -14.53 -28.15
N ARG A 99 31.14 -13.99 -27.18
CA ARG A 99 32.59 -13.77 -27.27
C ARG A 99 33.38 -15.07 -27.31
N ALA A 100 32.92 -16.11 -26.60
CA ALA A 100 33.57 -17.43 -26.61
C ALA A 100 33.43 -18.12 -27.97
N CYS A 101 32.27 -18.03 -28.60
CA CYS A 101 32.03 -18.69 -29.89
C CYS A 101 32.51 -17.85 -31.09
N LEU A 102 32.42 -16.52 -31.03
CA LEU A 102 32.84 -15.59 -32.08
C LEU A 102 34.14 -14.87 -31.66
N GLU A 103 35.29 -15.53 -31.82
CA GLU A 103 36.59 -15.05 -31.35
C GLU A 103 37.00 -13.66 -31.89
N GLU A 104 36.55 -13.28 -33.08
CA GLU A 104 36.75 -11.94 -33.66
C GLU A 104 36.17 -10.86 -32.76
N LEU A 105 35.00 -11.12 -32.15
CA LEU A 105 34.35 -10.20 -31.23
C LEU A 105 35.25 -9.93 -30.01
N GLN A 106 35.90 -10.96 -29.46
CA GLN A 106 36.84 -10.83 -28.33
C GLN A 106 38.15 -10.16 -28.76
N SER A 107 38.70 -10.57 -29.91
CA SER A 107 40.06 -10.21 -30.32
C SER A 107 40.16 -8.75 -30.80
N ASP A 108 39.18 -8.26 -31.55
CA ASP A 108 39.21 -6.91 -32.14
C ASP A 108 39.01 -5.81 -31.09
N TYR A 109 38.30 -6.11 -30.00
CA TYR A 109 37.90 -5.15 -28.97
C TYR A 109 38.37 -5.54 -27.56
N LEU A 110 39.52 -6.21 -27.47
CA LEU A 110 40.02 -6.83 -26.23
C LEU A 110 40.03 -5.89 -25.01
N TYR A 111 40.61 -4.69 -25.15
CA TYR A 111 40.69 -3.71 -24.04
C TYR A 111 39.33 -3.19 -23.59
N PHE A 112 38.40 -3.00 -24.54
CA PHE A 112 37.05 -2.57 -24.23
C PHE A 112 36.31 -3.63 -23.42
N TRP A 113 36.43 -4.91 -23.81
CA TRP A 113 35.80 -5.99 -23.06
C TRP A 113 36.33 -6.14 -21.65
N PHE A 114 37.65 -6.07 -21.45
CA PHE A 114 38.21 -6.08 -20.10
C PHE A 114 37.69 -4.92 -19.24
N PHE A 115 37.58 -3.72 -19.80
CA PHE A 115 37.02 -2.58 -19.07
C PHE A 115 35.58 -2.85 -18.60
N VAL A 116 34.72 -3.35 -19.49
CA VAL A 116 33.32 -3.66 -19.15
C VAL A 116 33.23 -4.84 -18.18
N ASP A 117 34.05 -5.87 -18.35
CA ASP A 117 34.14 -7.05 -17.48
C ASP A 117 34.50 -6.65 -16.04
N PHE A 118 35.52 -5.81 -15.85
CA PHE A 118 35.92 -5.33 -14.53
C PHE A 118 34.90 -4.37 -13.92
N LEU A 119 34.22 -3.56 -14.73
CA LEU A 119 33.11 -2.74 -14.25
C LEU A 119 31.96 -3.60 -13.71
N CYS A 120 31.62 -4.70 -14.40
CA CYS A 120 30.61 -5.65 -13.94
C CYS A 120 31.03 -6.33 -12.63
N ASP A 121 32.31 -6.73 -12.50
CA ASP A 121 32.84 -7.32 -11.26
C ASP A 121 32.79 -6.33 -10.09
N LEU A 122 33.14 -5.06 -10.32
CA LEU A 122 33.02 -4.00 -9.31
C LEU A 122 31.58 -3.84 -8.82
N LEU A 123 30.60 -3.86 -9.75
CA LEU A 123 29.18 -3.80 -9.40
C LEU A 123 28.73 -5.01 -8.59
N TYR A 124 29.21 -6.22 -8.88
CA TYR A 124 28.88 -7.40 -8.09
C TYR A 124 29.50 -7.41 -6.69
N ILE A 125 30.73 -6.89 -6.55
CA ILE A 125 31.36 -6.71 -5.23
C ILE A 125 30.55 -5.69 -4.43
N ALA A 126 30.19 -4.56 -5.04
CA ALA A 126 29.33 -3.57 -4.42
C ALA A 126 27.98 -4.18 -4.01
N ASP A 127 27.41 -5.06 -4.84
CA ASP A 127 26.16 -5.77 -4.54
C ASP A 127 26.27 -6.67 -3.31
N MET A 128 27.38 -7.40 -3.15
CA MET A 128 27.62 -8.22 -1.96
C MET A 128 27.73 -7.36 -0.71
N ILE A 129 28.43 -6.23 -0.78
CA ILE A 129 28.53 -5.27 0.34
C ILE A 129 27.14 -4.73 0.67
N PHE A 130 26.36 -4.34 -0.34
CA PHE A 130 24.99 -3.85 -0.18
C PHE A 130 24.08 -4.89 0.49
N ARG A 131 24.21 -6.18 0.15
CA ARG A 131 23.47 -7.28 0.78
C ARG A 131 23.80 -7.48 2.25
N THR A 132 25.06 -7.29 2.67
CA THR A 132 25.41 -7.37 4.11
C THR A 132 24.70 -6.32 4.97
N ARG A 133 24.17 -5.26 4.34
CA ARG A 133 23.43 -4.17 4.96
C ARG A 133 21.93 -4.18 4.64
N THR A 134 21.44 -5.20 3.96
CA THR A 134 20.02 -5.32 3.62
C THR A 134 19.25 -5.94 4.78
N GLY A 135 18.22 -5.23 5.26
CA GLY A 135 17.36 -5.69 6.35
C GLY A 135 16.50 -6.90 5.97
N TYR A 136 15.93 -7.57 6.96
CA TYR A 136 14.90 -8.60 6.74
C TYR A 136 13.77 -8.42 7.76
N LEU A 137 12.59 -8.95 7.45
CA LEU A 137 11.45 -8.90 8.35
C LEU A 137 11.47 -10.11 9.29
N GLU A 138 11.43 -9.86 10.59
CA GLU A 138 11.25 -10.86 11.63
C GLU A 138 10.02 -10.46 12.46
N GLN A 139 9.00 -11.32 12.51
CA GLN A 139 7.72 -11.02 13.17
C GLN A 139 7.05 -9.71 12.68
N GLY A 140 7.27 -9.33 11.42
CA GLY A 140 6.71 -8.11 10.84
C GLY A 140 7.51 -6.83 11.15
N LEU A 141 8.60 -6.92 11.92
CA LEU A 141 9.50 -5.80 12.20
C LEU A 141 10.78 -5.92 11.39
N LEU A 142 11.26 -4.79 10.87
CA LEU A 142 12.52 -4.73 10.12
C LEU A 142 13.69 -4.86 11.09
N VAL A 143 14.43 -5.97 11.02
CA VAL A 143 15.65 -6.18 11.80
C VAL A 143 16.76 -5.31 11.23
N LYS A 144 17.41 -4.55 12.11
CA LYS A 144 18.44 -3.55 11.78
C LYS A 144 19.84 -3.92 12.28
N ASP A 145 19.98 -5.00 13.04
CA ASP A 145 21.26 -5.41 13.64
C ASP A 145 22.25 -5.94 12.59
N VAL A 146 23.30 -5.17 12.27
CA VAL A 146 24.31 -5.53 11.25
C VAL A 146 24.91 -6.94 11.42
N PRO A 147 25.29 -7.40 12.63
CA PRO A 147 25.82 -8.76 12.79
C PRO A 147 24.82 -9.83 12.38
N LYS A 148 23.54 -9.68 12.74
CA LYS A 148 22.46 -10.62 12.37
C LYS A 148 22.20 -10.61 10.86
N LEU A 149 22.23 -9.43 10.23
CA LEU A 149 22.09 -9.32 8.77
C LEU A 149 23.20 -10.08 8.04
N ARG A 150 24.45 -9.89 8.48
CA ARG A 150 25.63 -10.53 7.89
C ARG A 150 25.62 -12.04 8.07
N GLU A 151 25.33 -12.53 9.27
CA GLU A 151 25.25 -13.96 9.58
C GLU A 151 24.18 -14.65 8.72
N ARG A 152 22.97 -14.06 8.65
CA ARG A 152 21.88 -14.56 7.82
C ARG A 152 22.29 -14.63 6.34
N TYR A 153 22.92 -13.57 5.82
CA TYR A 153 23.39 -13.56 4.44
C TYR A 153 24.45 -14.65 4.20
N MET A 154 25.45 -14.78 5.07
CA MET A 154 26.53 -15.77 4.92
C MET A 154 26.07 -17.23 4.92
N VAL A 155 25.01 -17.55 5.66
CA VAL A 155 24.43 -18.89 5.68
C VAL A 155 23.55 -19.16 4.45
N SER A 156 23.05 -18.12 3.79
CA SER A 156 22.13 -18.24 2.65
C SER A 156 22.78 -18.90 1.42
N LEU A 157 21.97 -19.66 0.67
CA LEU A 157 22.39 -20.20 -0.64
C LEU A 157 22.82 -19.09 -1.60
N GLN A 158 22.19 -17.91 -1.50
CA GLN A 158 22.52 -16.74 -2.32
C GLN A 158 23.97 -16.30 -2.11
N PHE A 159 24.46 -16.25 -0.87
CA PHE A 159 25.86 -15.91 -0.61
C PHE A 159 26.83 -16.94 -1.19
N LYS A 160 26.49 -18.23 -1.13
CA LYS A 160 27.31 -19.29 -1.74
C LYS A 160 27.43 -19.09 -3.25
N LEU A 161 26.32 -18.81 -3.94
CA LEU A 161 26.32 -18.50 -5.38
C LEU A 161 27.09 -17.20 -5.69
N ASP A 162 26.90 -16.16 -4.87
CA ASP A 162 27.59 -14.88 -5.00
C ASP A 162 29.12 -15.06 -4.84
N MET A 163 29.55 -15.88 -3.89
CA MET A 163 30.95 -16.20 -3.64
C MET A 163 31.58 -16.98 -4.82
N VAL A 164 30.90 -18.02 -5.31
CA VAL A 164 31.40 -18.81 -6.47
C VAL A 164 31.51 -17.94 -7.73
N SER A 165 30.56 -17.03 -7.94
CA SER A 165 30.61 -16.08 -9.06
C SER A 165 31.79 -15.08 -8.96
N MET A 166 32.30 -14.82 -7.76
CA MET A 166 33.40 -13.87 -7.54
C MET A 166 34.77 -14.54 -7.46
N ILE A 167 34.85 -15.87 -7.62
CA ILE A 167 36.14 -16.55 -7.77
C ILE A 167 36.90 -15.87 -8.93
N PRO A 168 38.14 -15.41 -8.71
CA PRO A 168 38.91 -14.66 -9.70
C PRO A 168 39.48 -15.62 -10.75
N THR A 169 38.59 -16.22 -11.54
CA THR A 169 38.96 -17.12 -12.64
C THR A 169 39.78 -16.42 -13.71
N ASP A 170 39.77 -15.09 -13.75
CA ASP A 170 40.59 -14.27 -14.65
C ASP A 170 42.10 -14.51 -14.49
N PHE A 171 42.59 -14.99 -13.34
CA PHE A 171 44.00 -15.39 -13.22
C PHE A 171 44.37 -16.52 -14.18
N LEU A 172 43.40 -17.31 -14.63
CA LEU A 172 43.60 -18.36 -15.61
C LEU A 172 43.91 -17.81 -17.02
N TYR A 173 43.64 -16.52 -17.29
CA TYR A 173 44.09 -15.88 -18.53
C TYR A 173 45.63 -15.88 -18.68
N PHE A 174 46.39 -15.90 -17.58
CA PHE A 174 47.85 -16.01 -17.64
C PHE A 174 48.32 -17.39 -18.10
N ILE A 175 47.50 -18.43 -17.94
CA ILE A 175 47.82 -19.82 -18.28
C ILE A 175 47.28 -20.16 -19.67
N PHE A 176 46.00 -19.89 -19.93
CA PHE A 176 45.32 -20.27 -21.17
C PHE A 176 45.42 -19.19 -22.26
N GLY A 177 45.70 -17.94 -21.90
CA GLY A 177 45.81 -16.82 -22.83
C GLY A 177 44.55 -15.95 -22.89
N LEU A 178 44.70 -14.70 -23.37
CA LEU A 178 43.69 -13.63 -23.31
C LEU A 178 42.48 -13.82 -24.26
N LYS A 179 42.49 -14.88 -25.07
CA LYS A 179 41.48 -15.13 -26.11
C LYS A 179 40.31 -16.01 -25.66
N TYR A 180 40.34 -16.53 -24.43
CA TYR A 180 39.37 -17.51 -23.92
C TYR A 180 38.41 -16.92 -22.87
N PRO A 181 37.37 -16.17 -23.30
CA PRO A 181 36.43 -15.52 -22.38
C PRO A 181 35.53 -16.50 -21.60
N GLU A 182 35.43 -17.77 -22.01
CA GLU A 182 34.68 -18.82 -21.32
C GLU A 182 35.18 -19.09 -19.88
N ILE A 183 36.38 -18.66 -19.54
CA ILE A 183 36.93 -18.69 -18.17
C ILE A 183 36.01 -17.92 -17.19
N ARG A 184 35.23 -16.96 -17.69
CA ARG A 184 34.29 -16.13 -16.90
C ARG A 184 32.88 -16.72 -16.79
N LEU A 185 32.64 -17.98 -17.18
CA LEU A 185 31.30 -18.61 -17.06
C LEU A 185 30.76 -18.66 -15.61
N ASN A 186 31.62 -18.62 -14.59
CA ASN A 186 31.21 -18.52 -13.19
C ASN A 186 30.36 -17.27 -12.89
N LYS A 187 30.49 -16.20 -13.69
CA LYS A 187 29.72 -14.96 -13.55
C LYS A 187 28.22 -15.13 -13.84
N LEU A 188 27.82 -16.21 -14.51
CA LEU A 188 26.42 -16.50 -14.86
C LEU A 188 25.55 -16.87 -13.64
N LEU A 189 26.17 -17.27 -12.53
CA LEU A 189 25.49 -17.70 -11.30
C LEU A 189 24.69 -16.58 -10.59
N ARG A 190 24.81 -15.33 -11.06
CA ARG A 190 24.09 -14.16 -10.51
C ARG A 190 22.65 -14.02 -11.02
N PHE A 191 22.12 -14.97 -11.79
CA PHE A 191 20.77 -14.90 -12.40
C PHE A 191 19.63 -14.67 -11.37
N ASN A 192 19.78 -15.14 -10.13
CA ASN A 192 18.80 -14.90 -9.05
C ASN A 192 18.49 -13.42 -8.83
N ARG A 193 19.46 -12.53 -9.05
CA ARG A 193 19.27 -11.08 -8.92
C ARG A 193 18.28 -10.53 -9.96
N MET A 194 18.41 -10.98 -11.20
CA MET A 194 17.49 -10.64 -12.27
C MET A 194 16.08 -11.17 -11.98
N LEU A 195 15.97 -12.42 -11.50
CA LEU A 195 14.67 -13.01 -11.14
C LEU A 195 13.98 -12.20 -10.03
N GLU A 196 14.72 -11.79 -9.01
CA GLU A 196 14.19 -10.91 -7.95
C GLU A 196 13.72 -9.56 -8.51
N PHE A 197 14.46 -8.99 -9.47
CA PHE A 197 14.08 -7.72 -10.12
C PHE A 197 12.76 -7.85 -10.87
N PHE A 198 12.60 -8.91 -11.65
CA PHE A 198 11.39 -9.14 -12.44
C PHE A 198 10.18 -9.40 -11.55
N GLN A 199 10.31 -10.20 -10.50
CA GLN A 199 9.22 -10.43 -9.54
C GLN A 199 8.75 -9.12 -8.89
N ARG A 200 9.69 -8.27 -8.47
CA ARG A 200 9.34 -6.97 -7.87
C ARG A 200 8.73 -6.02 -8.89
N THR A 201 9.27 -5.97 -10.11
CA THR A 201 8.74 -5.14 -11.19
C THR A 201 7.32 -5.58 -11.57
N GLU A 202 7.03 -6.88 -11.54
CA GLU A 202 5.70 -7.44 -11.78
C GLU A 202 4.66 -6.95 -10.76
N THR A 203 5.02 -6.89 -9.48
CA THR A 203 4.12 -6.39 -8.43
C THR A 203 3.92 -4.87 -8.45
N ARG A 204 4.87 -4.12 -9.03
CA ARG A 204 4.83 -2.65 -9.08
C ARG A 204 4.19 -2.09 -10.36
N THR A 205 4.18 -2.87 -11.44
CA THR A 205 3.62 -2.41 -12.71
C THR A 205 2.09 -2.50 -12.70
N ASN A 206 1.43 -1.53 -13.33
CA ASN A 206 0.00 -1.59 -13.60
C ASN A 206 -0.36 -2.58 -14.73
N TYR A 207 0.65 -3.12 -15.43
CA TYR A 207 0.50 -4.03 -16.57
C TYR A 207 1.30 -5.33 -16.38
N PRO A 208 0.96 -6.16 -15.38
CA PRO A 208 1.73 -7.37 -15.06
C PRO A 208 1.74 -8.38 -16.20
N ASN A 209 0.63 -8.54 -16.93
CA ASN A 209 0.55 -9.47 -18.06
C ASN A 209 1.51 -9.07 -19.20
N ALA A 210 1.61 -7.78 -19.52
CA ALA A 210 2.54 -7.32 -20.56
C ALA A 210 4.00 -7.58 -20.18
N LEU A 211 4.36 -7.34 -18.90
CA LEU A 211 5.70 -7.63 -18.40
C LEU A 211 6.02 -9.13 -18.44
N ARG A 212 5.06 -10.00 -18.06
CA ARG A 212 5.24 -11.45 -18.13
C ARG A 212 5.49 -11.93 -19.58
N ILE A 213 4.73 -11.42 -20.56
CA ILE A 213 4.97 -11.71 -21.98
C ILE A 213 6.37 -11.22 -22.39
N SER A 214 6.74 -10.00 -22.01
CA SER A 214 8.05 -9.44 -22.36
C SER A 214 9.21 -10.26 -21.77
N ASN A 215 9.12 -10.69 -20.52
CA ASN A 215 10.13 -11.53 -19.87
C ASN A 215 10.23 -12.90 -20.57
N LEU A 216 9.10 -13.48 -20.94
CA LEU A 216 9.07 -14.74 -21.67
C LEU A 216 9.75 -14.62 -23.04
N VAL A 217 9.41 -13.57 -23.81
CA VAL A 217 10.07 -13.28 -25.10
C VAL A 217 11.58 -13.09 -24.92
N MET A 218 12.00 -12.38 -23.87
CA MET A 218 13.42 -12.22 -23.55
C MET A 218 14.11 -13.57 -23.26
N TYR A 219 13.49 -14.47 -22.48
CA TYR A 219 14.03 -15.81 -22.23
C TYR A 219 14.17 -16.62 -23.52
N ILE A 220 13.18 -16.55 -24.42
CA ILE A 220 13.23 -17.22 -25.73
C ILE A 220 14.41 -16.72 -26.55
N VAL A 221 14.57 -15.39 -26.65
CA VAL A 221 15.68 -14.79 -27.39
C VAL A 221 17.03 -15.20 -26.82
N ILE A 222 17.17 -15.27 -25.49
CA ILE A 222 18.40 -15.75 -24.85
C ILE A 222 18.66 -17.22 -25.18
N ILE A 223 17.66 -18.10 -25.12
CA ILE A 223 17.83 -19.53 -25.45
C ILE A 223 18.25 -19.71 -26.91
N ILE A 224 17.58 -19.02 -27.84
CA ILE A 224 17.94 -19.02 -29.27
C ILE A 224 19.37 -18.49 -29.46
N HIS A 225 19.72 -17.42 -28.76
CA HIS A 225 21.07 -16.86 -28.80
C HIS A 225 22.14 -17.87 -28.35
N TRP A 226 21.91 -18.55 -27.22
CA TRP A 226 22.83 -19.57 -26.71
C TRP A 226 22.96 -20.74 -27.69
N ASN A 227 21.85 -21.24 -28.23
CA ASN A 227 21.90 -22.34 -29.19
C ASN A 227 22.55 -21.93 -30.52
N ALA A 228 22.35 -20.70 -30.99
CA ALA A 228 23.07 -20.15 -32.14
C ALA A 228 24.59 -20.12 -31.92
N CYS A 229 25.04 -19.66 -30.75
CA CYS A 229 26.44 -19.68 -30.39
C CYS A 229 27.00 -21.11 -30.31
N LEU A 230 26.26 -22.05 -29.72
CA LEU A 230 26.62 -23.47 -29.67
C LEU A 230 26.74 -24.07 -31.08
N TYR A 231 25.78 -23.83 -31.98
CA TYR A 231 25.83 -24.28 -33.36
C TYR A 231 27.06 -23.75 -34.11
N TYR A 232 27.39 -22.46 -33.95
CA TYR A 232 28.58 -21.87 -34.56
C TYR A 232 29.87 -22.51 -34.02
N SER A 233 29.96 -22.70 -32.70
CA SER A 233 31.10 -23.34 -32.05
C SER A 233 31.24 -24.82 -32.43
N PHE A 234 30.12 -25.52 -32.59
CA PHE A 234 30.09 -26.91 -33.02
C PHE A 234 30.54 -27.05 -34.48
N SER A 235 30.06 -26.16 -35.36
CA SER A 235 30.52 -26.05 -36.76
C SER A 235 32.03 -25.78 -36.85
N LYS A 236 32.56 -24.94 -35.95
CA LYS A 236 34.00 -24.67 -35.87
C LYS A 236 34.79 -25.92 -35.48
N ALA A 237 34.27 -26.73 -34.56
CA ALA A 237 34.94 -27.93 -34.07
C ALA A 237 35.07 -29.03 -35.14
N ILE A 238 34.07 -29.17 -36.01
CA ILE A 238 34.10 -30.08 -37.17
C ILE A 238 34.98 -29.48 -38.28
N GLY A 239 34.84 -28.18 -38.52
CA GLY A 239 35.53 -27.44 -39.57
C GLY A 239 34.52 -26.72 -40.47
N PHE A 240 34.73 -25.43 -40.70
CA PHE A 240 33.80 -24.66 -41.51
C PHE A 240 33.79 -25.13 -42.97
N GLY A 241 32.60 -25.25 -43.55
CA GLY A 241 32.41 -25.73 -44.93
C GLY A 241 32.81 -27.18 -45.18
N ALA A 242 33.06 -27.98 -44.13
CA ALA A 242 33.36 -29.41 -44.27
C ALA A 242 32.23 -30.18 -44.96
N ASP A 243 30.97 -29.79 -44.69
CA ASP A 243 29.78 -30.33 -45.31
C ASP A 243 28.65 -29.27 -45.38
N ARG A 244 27.43 -29.73 -45.70
CA ARG A 244 26.25 -28.88 -45.88
C ARG A 244 25.59 -28.45 -44.57
N PHE A 245 25.87 -29.11 -43.46
CA PHE A 245 25.24 -28.86 -42.15
C PHE A 245 25.99 -27.76 -41.39
N VAL A 246 27.32 -27.85 -41.36
CA VAL A 246 28.17 -26.87 -40.69
C VAL A 246 28.08 -25.48 -41.32
N TYR A 247 28.46 -24.46 -40.55
CA TYR A 247 28.57 -23.09 -41.06
C TYR A 247 29.46 -23.03 -42.33
N PRO A 248 29.02 -22.32 -43.39
CA PRO A 248 29.79 -22.19 -44.63
C PRO A 248 31.19 -21.60 -44.41
N ASP A 249 32.15 -21.95 -45.26
CA ASP A 249 33.53 -21.48 -45.13
C ASP A 249 33.62 -19.93 -45.08
N PRO A 250 34.11 -19.33 -43.97
CA PRO A 250 34.32 -17.89 -43.83
C PRO A 250 35.32 -17.31 -44.85
N ALA A 251 36.12 -18.13 -45.52
CA ALA A 251 37.00 -17.67 -46.60
C ALA A 251 36.21 -17.07 -47.77
N ASN A 252 34.95 -17.46 -47.95
CA ASN A 252 34.04 -16.79 -48.87
C ASN A 252 33.63 -15.41 -48.29
N PRO A 253 33.87 -14.29 -49.01
CA PRO A 253 33.52 -12.95 -48.55
C PRO A 253 32.05 -12.76 -48.15
N GLU A 254 31.13 -13.58 -48.67
CA GLU A 254 29.72 -13.56 -48.28
C GLU A 254 29.53 -13.99 -46.81
N PHE A 255 30.28 -14.99 -46.34
CA PHE A 255 30.15 -15.62 -45.03
C PHE A 255 31.25 -15.20 -44.03
N GLY A 256 32.28 -14.46 -44.47
CA GLY A 256 33.36 -14.01 -43.60
C GLY A 256 32.97 -12.93 -42.58
N ARG A 257 31.91 -12.14 -42.82
CA ARG A 257 31.54 -11.00 -41.95
C ARG A 257 30.97 -11.47 -40.60
N LEU A 258 31.42 -10.87 -39.49
CA LEU A 258 30.94 -11.16 -38.13
C LEU A 258 29.40 -11.14 -37.99
N ILE A 259 28.77 -10.10 -38.54
CA ILE A 259 27.30 -9.97 -38.51
C ILE A 259 26.63 -11.12 -39.26
N ARG A 260 27.21 -11.59 -40.38
CA ARG A 260 26.67 -12.71 -41.16
C ARG A 260 26.81 -14.02 -40.40
N LYS A 261 27.97 -14.27 -39.76
CA LYS A 261 28.20 -15.44 -38.89
C LYS A 261 27.11 -15.54 -37.83
N TYR A 262 26.93 -14.46 -37.07
CA TYR A 262 25.92 -14.40 -36.02
C TYR A 262 24.48 -14.53 -36.56
N ALA A 263 24.13 -13.77 -37.60
CA ALA A 263 22.77 -13.76 -38.15
C ALA A 263 22.37 -15.12 -38.75
N TYR A 264 23.28 -15.81 -39.44
CA TYR A 264 23.02 -17.14 -39.97
C TYR A 264 22.85 -18.17 -38.86
N SER A 265 23.72 -18.15 -37.84
CA SER A 265 23.59 -19.06 -36.70
C SER A 265 22.32 -18.81 -35.88
N MET A 266 21.91 -17.55 -35.73
CA MET A 266 20.62 -17.18 -35.14
C MET A 266 19.45 -17.68 -35.96
N TYR A 267 19.53 -17.56 -37.29
CA TYR A 267 18.52 -18.08 -38.22
C TYR A 267 18.38 -19.60 -38.08
N TRP A 268 19.50 -20.34 -38.15
CA TRP A 268 19.52 -21.79 -37.97
C TRP A 268 18.90 -22.19 -36.62
N SER A 269 19.37 -21.58 -35.52
CA SER A 269 18.85 -21.89 -34.18
C SER A 269 17.37 -21.57 -34.03
N THR A 270 16.88 -20.50 -34.68
CA THR A 270 15.46 -20.15 -34.62
C THR A 270 14.64 -21.23 -35.29
N LEU A 271 15.01 -21.69 -36.48
CA LEU A 271 14.27 -22.74 -37.19
C LEU A 271 14.27 -24.07 -36.42
N THR A 272 15.40 -24.44 -35.81
CA THR A 272 15.52 -25.69 -35.05
C THR A 272 14.68 -25.64 -33.78
N LEU A 273 14.82 -24.60 -32.95
CA LEU A 273 14.11 -24.49 -31.67
C LEU A 273 12.61 -24.18 -31.81
N THR A 274 12.19 -23.56 -32.91
CA THR A 274 10.77 -23.36 -33.23
C THR A 274 10.15 -24.54 -34.00
N THR A 275 10.92 -25.61 -34.22
CA THR A 275 10.48 -26.86 -34.86
C THR A 275 10.00 -26.69 -36.31
N ILE A 276 10.39 -25.61 -36.99
CA ILE A 276 10.11 -25.39 -38.42
C ILE A 276 10.97 -26.33 -39.27
N GLY A 277 12.25 -26.53 -38.87
CA GLY A 277 13.08 -27.62 -39.38
C GLY A 277 13.61 -27.50 -40.81
N GLU A 278 13.52 -26.34 -41.46
CA GLU A 278 14.08 -26.10 -42.81
C GLU A 278 15.61 -25.86 -42.79
N THR A 279 16.34 -26.72 -42.10
CA THR A 279 17.81 -26.67 -42.02
C THR A 279 18.45 -27.78 -42.85
N PRO A 280 19.66 -27.59 -43.39
CA PRO A 280 20.38 -28.66 -44.08
C PRO A 280 20.49 -29.91 -43.21
N PRO A 281 20.25 -31.12 -43.76
CA PRO A 281 20.27 -32.32 -42.95
C PRO A 281 21.71 -32.69 -42.55
N PRO A 282 21.92 -33.18 -41.31
CA PRO A 282 23.22 -33.61 -40.82
C PRO A 282 23.80 -34.74 -41.70
N VAL A 283 25.12 -34.80 -41.72
CA VAL A 283 25.93 -35.73 -42.51
C VAL A 283 26.70 -36.67 -41.58
N GLU A 284 27.34 -36.16 -40.53
CA GLU A 284 28.10 -36.96 -39.56
C GLU A 284 27.27 -37.45 -38.36
N ASN A 285 27.68 -38.57 -37.77
CA ASN A 285 27.03 -39.13 -36.57
C ASN A 285 27.02 -38.16 -35.38
N SER A 286 28.06 -37.34 -35.24
CA SER A 286 28.19 -36.27 -34.23
C SER A 286 27.08 -35.22 -34.41
N GLU A 287 26.83 -34.81 -35.65
CA GLU A 287 25.79 -33.86 -36.03
C GLU A 287 24.40 -34.43 -35.81
N TYR A 288 24.18 -35.70 -36.16
CA TYR A 288 22.91 -36.39 -35.86
C TYR A 288 22.62 -36.36 -34.35
N PHE A 289 23.62 -36.65 -33.51
CA PHE A 289 23.43 -36.61 -32.05
C PHE A 289 23.14 -35.20 -31.54
N PHE A 290 23.86 -34.19 -32.05
CA PHE A 290 23.65 -32.79 -31.70
C PHE A 290 22.23 -32.33 -32.08
N VAL A 291 21.82 -32.56 -33.33
CA VAL A 291 20.51 -32.15 -33.86
C VAL A 291 19.36 -32.88 -33.16
N VAL A 292 19.48 -34.18 -32.90
CA VAL A 292 18.43 -34.94 -32.16
C VAL A 292 18.28 -34.40 -30.74
N THR A 293 19.40 -34.11 -30.06
CA THR A 293 19.37 -33.52 -28.71
C THR A 293 18.75 -32.12 -28.74
N ASP A 294 19.15 -31.29 -29.70
CA ASP A 294 18.63 -29.92 -29.84
C ASP A 294 17.14 -29.91 -30.18
N PHE A 295 16.67 -30.79 -31.07
CA PHE A 295 15.24 -30.95 -31.33
C PHE A 295 14.46 -31.42 -30.10
N LEU A 296 14.97 -32.37 -29.32
CA LEU A 296 14.30 -32.84 -28.11
C LEU A 296 14.15 -31.70 -27.09
N VAL A 297 15.23 -30.95 -26.85
CA VAL A 297 15.23 -29.80 -25.94
C VAL A 297 14.32 -28.68 -26.49
N GLY A 298 14.43 -28.39 -27.79
CA GLY A 298 13.63 -27.37 -28.49
C GLY A 298 12.13 -27.63 -28.41
N VAL A 299 11.68 -28.86 -28.69
CA VAL A 299 10.27 -29.25 -28.59
C VAL A 299 9.74 -29.06 -27.17
N LEU A 300 10.49 -29.47 -26.14
CA LEU A 300 10.08 -29.31 -24.73
C LEU A 300 9.98 -27.83 -24.31
N ILE A 301 10.98 -27.03 -24.69
CA ILE A 301 11.02 -25.59 -24.40
C ILE A 301 9.88 -24.89 -25.13
N PHE A 302 9.72 -25.13 -26.43
CA PHE A 302 8.68 -24.51 -27.25
C PHE A 302 7.27 -24.88 -26.76
N ALA A 303 7.02 -26.16 -26.43
CA ALA A 303 5.75 -26.60 -25.86
C ALA A 303 5.43 -25.88 -24.53
N THR A 304 6.43 -25.72 -23.66
CA THR A 304 6.28 -25.02 -22.37
C THR A 304 5.97 -23.53 -22.59
N ILE A 305 6.65 -22.89 -23.54
CA ILE A 305 6.41 -21.48 -23.89
C ILE A 305 4.99 -21.29 -24.42
N VAL A 306 4.59 -22.08 -25.43
CA VAL A 306 3.26 -21.97 -26.03
C VAL A 306 2.17 -22.22 -25.00
N GLY A 307 2.35 -23.20 -24.10
CA GLY A 307 1.45 -23.45 -22.98
C GLY A 307 1.33 -22.27 -22.01
N ASN A 308 2.47 -21.66 -21.63
CA ASN A 308 2.49 -20.51 -20.74
C ASN A 308 1.89 -19.25 -21.38
N VAL A 309 2.17 -18.97 -22.66
CA VAL A 309 1.53 -17.87 -23.42
C VAL A 309 0.02 -18.10 -23.49
N GLY A 310 -0.40 -19.32 -23.83
CA GLY A 310 -1.80 -19.70 -23.89
C GLY A 310 -2.52 -19.46 -22.55
N SER A 311 -1.96 -19.94 -21.44
CA SER A 311 -2.49 -19.72 -20.09
C SER A 311 -2.55 -18.23 -19.73
N MET A 312 -1.57 -17.44 -20.16
CA MET A 312 -1.57 -16.01 -19.88
C MET A 312 -2.65 -15.26 -20.67
N ILE A 313 -2.89 -15.63 -21.93
CA ILE A 313 -3.95 -15.06 -22.77
C ILE A 313 -5.33 -15.41 -22.20
N THR A 314 -5.54 -16.65 -21.74
CA THR A 314 -6.81 -17.05 -21.13
C THR A 314 -7.05 -16.30 -19.83
N ASN A 315 -6.03 -16.14 -18.98
CA ASN A 315 -6.11 -15.35 -17.74
C ASN A 315 -6.41 -13.87 -18.01
N MET A 316 -5.80 -13.27 -19.03
CA MET A 316 -6.05 -11.88 -19.41
C MET A 316 -7.52 -11.64 -19.83
N ASN A 317 -8.12 -12.61 -20.51
CA ASN A 317 -9.51 -12.55 -20.95
C ASN A 317 -10.51 -13.17 -19.97
N ALA A 318 -10.08 -13.60 -18.78
CA ALA A 318 -10.90 -14.34 -17.83
C ALA A 318 -12.16 -13.58 -17.38
N ALA A 319 -12.06 -12.27 -17.12
CA ALA A 319 -13.22 -11.47 -16.72
C ALA A 319 -14.31 -11.42 -17.82
N ARG A 320 -13.88 -11.27 -19.08
CA ARG A 320 -14.79 -11.27 -20.24
C ARG A 320 -15.38 -12.65 -20.48
N ALA A 321 -14.58 -13.70 -20.37
CA ALA A 321 -15.05 -15.08 -20.50
C ALA A 321 -16.08 -15.42 -19.41
N ASN A 322 -15.84 -15.05 -18.16
CA ASN A 322 -16.76 -15.26 -17.04
C ASN A 322 -18.09 -14.50 -17.24
N PHE A 323 -18.03 -13.26 -17.72
CA PHE A 323 -19.22 -12.47 -18.02
C PHE A 323 -20.03 -13.08 -19.17
N GLN A 324 -19.36 -13.49 -20.24
CA GLN A 324 -19.99 -14.15 -21.38
C GLN A 324 -20.66 -15.47 -20.97
N ALA A 325 -20.00 -16.28 -20.14
CA ALA A 325 -20.56 -17.51 -19.62
C ALA A 325 -21.85 -17.29 -18.82
N ARG A 326 -21.94 -16.21 -18.03
CA ARG A 326 -23.17 -15.82 -17.32
C ARG A 326 -24.29 -15.46 -18.31
N ILE A 327 -24.00 -14.67 -19.34
CA ILE A 327 -24.97 -14.32 -20.38
C ILE A 327 -25.48 -15.57 -21.09
N ASP A 328 -24.58 -16.49 -21.43
CA ASP A 328 -24.93 -17.70 -22.17
C ASP A 328 -25.82 -18.63 -21.33
N ALA A 329 -25.56 -18.74 -20.02
CA ALA A 329 -26.47 -19.45 -19.09
C ALA A 329 -27.87 -18.82 -19.04
N ILE A 330 -27.97 -17.49 -19.06
CA ILE A 330 -29.27 -16.79 -19.07
C ILE A 330 -29.98 -16.96 -20.41
N LYS A 331 -29.27 -16.91 -21.53
CA LYS A 331 -29.83 -17.21 -22.87
C LYS A 331 -30.37 -18.64 -22.93
N GLN A 332 -29.64 -19.61 -22.40
CA GLN A 332 -30.10 -21.00 -22.30
C GLN A 332 -31.37 -21.10 -21.44
N TYR A 333 -31.42 -20.42 -20.29
CA TYR A 333 -32.60 -20.38 -19.42
C TYR A 333 -33.83 -19.79 -20.15
N MET A 334 -33.66 -18.65 -20.83
CA MET A 334 -34.75 -18.00 -21.58
C MET A 334 -35.26 -18.87 -22.73
N THR A 335 -34.36 -19.57 -23.42
CA THR A 335 -34.70 -20.51 -24.49
C THR A 335 -35.49 -21.69 -23.94
N PHE A 336 -35.02 -22.30 -22.85
CA PHE A 336 -35.69 -23.41 -22.18
C PHE A 336 -37.11 -23.04 -21.68
N ARG A 337 -37.25 -21.84 -21.12
CA ARG A 337 -38.55 -21.32 -20.64
C ARG A 337 -39.42 -20.68 -21.73
N LYS A 338 -38.97 -20.67 -23.00
CA LYS A 338 -39.68 -20.10 -24.15
C LYS A 338 -40.11 -18.64 -23.92
N VAL A 339 -39.19 -17.84 -23.39
CA VAL A 339 -39.41 -16.40 -23.19
C VAL A 339 -39.60 -15.69 -24.55
N THR A 340 -40.42 -14.63 -24.59
CA THR A 340 -40.64 -13.85 -25.81
C THR A 340 -39.36 -13.21 -26.33
N LYS A 341 -39.21 -13.12 -27.66
CA LYS A 341 -38.02 -12.52 -28.29
C LYS A 341 -37.81 -11.06 -27.91
N GLU A 342 -38.89 -10.34 -27.61
CA GLU A 342 -38.83 -8.96 -27.13
C GLU A 342 -38.17 -8.87 -25.75
N LEU A 343 -38.56 -9.74 -24.81
CA LEU A 343 -37.97 -9.76 -23.47
C LEU A 343 -36.52 -10.27 -23.53
N GLU A 344 -36.24 -11.27 -24.34
CA GLU A 344 -34.87 -11.76 -24.58
C GLU A 344 -33.94 -10.64 -25.08
N LYS A 345 -34.38 -9.87 -26.10
CA LYS A 345 -33.63 -8.73 -26.63
C LYS A 345 -33.42 -7.65 -25.57
N ARG A 346 -34.43 -7.38 -24.74
CA ARG A 346 -34.33 -6.40 -23.64
C ARG A 346 -33.30 -6.83 -22.59
N VAL A 347 -33.30 -8.11 -22.20
CA VAL A 347 -32.32 -8.67 -21.24
C VAL A 347 -30.89 -8.57 -21.79
N ILE A 348 -30.67 -8.97 -23.05
CA ILE A 348 -29.34 -8.91 -23.68
C ILE A 348 -28.85 -7.45 -23.74
N LYS A 349 -29.71 -6.51 -24.16
CA LYS A 349 -29.36 -5.08 -24.21
C LYS A 349 -28.99 -4.50 -22.84
N TRP A 350 -29.62 -4.97 -21.77
CA TRP A 350 -29.25 -4.57 -20.41
C TRP A 350 -27.85 -5.08 -20.02
N PHE A 351 -27.55 -6.35 -20.32
CA PHE A 351 -26.20 -6.89 -20.09
C PHE A 351 -25.12 -6.19 -20.93
N ASP A 352 -25.39 -5.89 -22.20
CA ASP A 352 -24.47 -5.13 -23.06
C ASP A 352 -24.18 -3.75 -22.47
N PHE A 353 -25.19 -3.08 -21.92
CA PHE A 353 -25.03 -1.80 -21.22
C PHE A 353 -24.16 -1.94 -19.96
N LEU A 354 -24.40 -2.95 -19.14
CA LEU A 354 -23.59 -3.19 -17.94
C LEU A 354 -22.12 -3.45 -18.27
N TRP A 355 -21.85 -4.22 -19.32
CA TRP A 355 -20.48 -4.52 -19.75
C TRP A 355 -19.77 -3.29 -20.31
N THR A 356 -20.41 -2.57 -21.24
CA THR A 356 -19.81 -1.42 -21.92
C THR A 356 -19.46 -0.31 -20.93
N ASN A 357 -20.28 -0.12 -19.90
CA ASN A 357 -20.05 0.88 -18.85
C ASN A 357 -19.22 0.36 -17.67
N LYS A 358 -18.65 -0.84 -17.74
CA LYS A 358 -17.86 -1.48 -16.66
C LYS A 358 -18.61 -1.61 -15.32
N LYS A 359 -19.94 -1.69 -15.37
CA LYS A 359 -20.85 -1.88 -14.21
C LYS A 359 -21.23 -3.35 -13.97
N ALA A 360 -20.57 -4.27 -14.68
CA ALA A 360 -20.83 -5.72 -14.59
C ALA A 360 -20.16 -6.42 -13.40
N VAL A 361 -19.29 -5.70 -12.67
CA VAL A 361 -18.57 -6.23 -11.52
C VAL A 361 -19.33 -5.89 -10.25
N ASP A 362 -19.57 -6.90 -9.41
CA ASP A 362 -20.18 -6.70 -8.10
C ASP A 362 -19.15 -6.08 -7.14
N GLU A 363 -19.38 -4.84 -6.72
CA GLU A 363 -18.50 -4.10 -5.81
C GLU A 363 -18.32 -4.84 -4.47
N ARG A 364 -19.34 -5.52 -3.96
CA ARG A 364 -19.27 -6.24 -2.68
C ARG A 364 -18.30 -7.41 -2.74
N GLU A 365 -18.33 -8.15 -3.85
CA GLU A 365 -17.45 -9.29 -4.08
C GLU A 365 -15.98 -8.88 -4.24
N VAL A 366 -15.72 -7.68 -4.76
CA VAL A 366 -14.35 -7.14 -4.88
C VAL A 366 -13.84 -6.64 -3.54
N LEU A 367 -14.68 -5.94 -2.78
CA LEU A 367 -14.29 -5.32 -1.51
C LEU A 367 -14.23 -6.30 -0.32
N LYS A 368 -14.71 -7.54 -0.47
CA LYS A 368 -14.72 -8.55 0.61
C LYS A 368 -13.33 -8.96 1.12
N TYR A 369 -12.29 -8.77 0.31
CA TYR A 369 -10.91 -9.13 0.67
C TYR A 369 -10.18 -8.01 1.43
N LEU A 370 -10.80 -6.84 1.56
CA LEU A 370 -10.20 -5.71 2.26
C LEU A 370 -10.60 -5.71 3.74
N PRO A 371 -9.70 -5.32 4.66
CA PRO A 371 -10.06 -5.00 6.04
C PRO A 371 -11.17 -3.94 6.10
N ASP A 372 -12.04 -4.03 7.11
CA ASP A 372 -13.20 -3.15 7.26
C ASP A 372 -12.86 -1.66 7.18
N LYS A 373 -11.71 -1.27 7.75
CA LYS A 373 -11.20 0.11 7.69
C LYS A 373 -10.96 0.59 6.25
N LEU A 374 -10.27 -0.21 5.42
CA LEU A 374 -9.99 0.15 4.02
C LEU A 374 -11.26 0.12 3.18
N ARG A 375 -12.18 -0.82 3.45
CA ARG A 375 -13.49 -0.85 2.80
C ARG A 375 -14.28 0.42 3.08
N ALA A 376 -14.30 0.89 4.32
CA ALA A 376 -14.94 2.14 4.71
C ALA A 376 -14.29 3.34 4.03
N GLU A 377 -12.96 3.45 4.04
CA GLU A 377 -12.25 4.56 3.38
C GLU A 377 -12.57 4.64 1.88
N ILE A 378 -12.59 3.51 1.17
CA ILE A 378 -12.97 3.46 -0.25
C ILE A 378 -14.44 3.88 -0.45
N ALA A 379 -15.35 3.30 0.33
CA ALA A 379 -16.77 3.60 0.19
C ALA A 379 -17.05 5.10 0.42
N ILE A 380 -16.43 5.69 1.44
CA ILE A 380 -16.51 7.13 1.73
C ILE A 380 -16.01 7.93 0.52
N ASN A 381 -14.83 7.59 -0.01
CA ASN A 381 -14.25 8.34 -1.13
C ASN A 381 -15.07 8.24 -2.43
N VAL A 382 -15.79 7.13 -2.64
CA VAL A 382 -16.60 6.91 -3.86
C VAL A 382 -18.00 7.52 -3.73
N HIS A 383 -18.63 7.43 -2.56
CA HIS A 383 -20.06 7.72 -2.40
C HIS A 383 -20.39 8.99 -1.62
N LEU A 384 -19.46 9.50 -0.78
CA LEU A 384 -19.74 10.63 0.10
C LEU A 384 -20.15 11.89 -0.68
N ASP A 385 -19.49 12.17 -1.80
CA ASP A 385 -19.82 13.35 -2.62
C ASP A 385 -21.22 13.27 -3.25
N THR A 386 -21.70 12.06 -3.53
CA THR A 386 -23.08 11.86 -4.02
C THR A 386 -24.07 12.09 -2.89
N LEU A 387 -23.82 11.52 -1.70
CA LEU A 387 -24.67 11.67 -0.52
C LEU A 387 -24.75 13.11 -0.02
N LYS A 388 -23.64 13.86 -0.01
CA LYS A 388 -23.60 15.28 0.38
C LYS A 388 -24.45 16.17 -0.53
N LYS A 389 -24.63 15.81 -1.80
CA LYS A 389 -25.49 16.55 -2.73
C LYS A 389 -26.97 16.32 -2.47
N VAL A 390 -27.33 15.24 -1.77
CA VAL A 390 -28.71 14.91 -1.46
C VAL A 390 -29.21 15.87 -0.39
N ARG A 391 -30.20 16.69 -0.73
CA ARG A 391 -30.71 17.76 0.13
C ARG A 391 -31.15 17.30 1.53
N ILE A 392 -31.63 16.06 1.67
CA ILE A 392 -32.08 15.53 2.97
C ILE A 392 -30.92 15.16 3.91
N PHE A 393 -29.74 14.93 3.34
CA PHE A 393 -28.53 14.53 4.06
C PHE A 393 -27.48 15.65 4.11
N ALA A 394 -27.76 16.81 3.49
CA ALA A 394 -26.85 17.94 3.44
C ALA A 394 -26.59 18.55 4.83
N ASP A 395 -27.62 18.59 5.68
CA ASP A 395 -27.57 19.13 7.04
C ASP A 395 -27.32 18.05 8.12
N CYS A 396 -27.02 16.81 7.70
CA CYS A 396 -26.74 15.72 8.63
C CYS A 396 -25.26 15.69 9.06
N GLU A 397 -25.03 15.16 10.26
CA GLU A 397 -23.67 14.93 10.76
C GLU A 397 -22.88 13.97 9.86
N ALA A 398 -21.57 14.22 9.72
CA ALA A 398 -20.70 13.41 8.88
C ALA A 398 -20.64 11.93 9.32
N GLY A 399 -20.84 11.64 10.61
CA GLY A 399 -20.90 10.28 11.14
C GLY A 399 -22.01 9.45 10.52
N LEU A 400 -23.23 10.01 10.44
CA LEU A 400 -24.37 9.37 9.79
C LEU A 400 -24.09 9.10 8.30
N LEU A 401 -23.50 10.08 7.58
CA LEU A 401 -23.19 9.90 6.16
C LEU A 401 -22.24 8.73 5.93
N VAL A 402 -21.21 8.59 6.77
CA VAL A 402 -20.24 7.49 6.69
C VAL A 402 -20.92 6.14 6.92
N GLU A 403 -21.81 6.04 7.90
CA GLU A 403 -22.54 4.81 8.18
C GLU A 403 -23.49 4.45 7.03
N LEU A 404 -24.22 5.44 6.49
CA LEU A 404 -25.13 5.23 5.36
C LEU A 404 -24.39 4.78 4.10
N VAL A 405 -23.24 5.39 3.80
CA VAL A 405 -22.38 5.01 2.65
C VAL A 405 -22.07 3.51 2.64
N LEU A 406 -21.80 2.92 3.81
CA LEU A 406 -21.46 1.51 3.93
C LEU A 406 -22.64 0.56 3.63
N LYS A 407 -23.87 1.06 3.77
CA LYS A 407 -25.11 0.28 3.58
C LYS A 407 -25.75 0.48 2.19
N LEU A 408 -25.29 1.47 1.41
CA LEU A 408 -25.81 1.73 0.06
C LEU A 408 -25.53 0.56 -0.89
N GLN A 409 -26.53 0.25 -1.72
CA GLN A 409 -26.44 -0.80 -2.75
C GLN A 409 -26.65 -0.19 -4.15
N PRO A 410 -25.66 -0.26 -5.06
CA PRO A 410 -25.86 0.22 -6.42
C PRO A 410 -26.85 -0.67 -7.19
N GLN A 411 -27.81 -0.05 -7.88
CA GLN A 411 -28.79 -0.70 -8.76
C GLN A 411 -28.93 0.07 -10.08
N VAL A 412 -29.02 -0.65 -11.19
CA VAL A 412 -29.10 -0.08 -12.55
C VAL A 412 -30.43 -0.42 -13.20
N TYR A 413 -31.16 0.60 -13.64
CA TYR A 413 -32.45 0.47 -14.31
C TYR A 413 -32.36 0.81 -15.80
N SER A 414 -33.15 0.13 -16.63
CA SER A 414 -33.21 0.39 -18.08
C SER A 414 -34.22 1.49 -18.43
N PRO A 415 -34.10 2.10 -19.63
CA PRO A 415 -35.13 3.03 -20.13
C PRO A 415 -36.53 2.40 -20.14
N GLY A 416 -37.50 3.11 -19.57
CA GLY A 416 -38.88 2.65 -19.46
C GLY A 416 -39.20 1.77 -18.25
N ASP A 417 -38.19 1.38 -17.45
CA ASP A 417 -38.40 0.56 -16.27
C ASP A 417 -39.10 1.34 -15.17
N TYR A 418 -40.14 0.74 -14.58
CA TYR A 418 -40.75 1.25 -13.36
C TYR A 418 -39.93 0.82 -12.16
N ILE A 419 -39.38 1.78 -11.43
CA ILE A 419 -38.63 1.52 -10.19
C ILE A 419 -39.61 1.23 -9.05
N CYS A 420 -40.71 1.98 -9.00
CA CYS A 420 -41.83 1.68 -8.11
C CYS A 420 -43.15 2.09 -8.75
N LYS A 421 -44.22 1.37 -8.42
CA LYS A 421 -45.58 1.73 -8.78
C LYS A 421 -46.35 2.20 -7.56
N LYS A 422 -47.29 3.11 -7.77
CA LYS A 422 -48.22 3.59 -6.75
C LYS A 422 -48.98 2.40 -6.16
N GLY A 423 -49.01 2.31 -4.84
CA GLY A 423 -49.65 1.22 -4.10
C GLY A 423 -48.73 0.05 -3.75
N ASP A 424 -47.54 -0.09 -4.36
CA ASP A 424 -46.58 -1.12 -3.98
C ASP A 424 -46.07 -0.90 -2.55
N ILE A 425 -45.61 -1.97 -1.88
CA ILE A 425 -45.02 -1.86 -0.54
C ILE A 425 -43.61 -1.27 -0.66
N GLY A 426 -43.35 -0.14 -0.01
CA GLY A 426 -42.06 0.54 -0.07
C GLY A 426 -41.09 0.09 1.01
N ARG A 427 -40.16 -0.82 0.68
CA ARG A 427 -39.15 -1.33 1.63
C ARG A 427 -37.82 -0.59 1.61
N GLU A 428 -37.63 0.26 0.62
CA GLU A 428 -36.34 0.84 0.26
C GLU A 428 -36.52 2.31 -0.12
N MET A 429 -35.50 3.13 0.04
CA MET A 429 -35.40 4.43 -0.64
C MET A 429 -34.30 4.39 -1.69
N TYR A 430 -34.40 5.30 -2.66
CA TYR A 430 -33.44 5.38 -3.74
C TYR A 430 -32.85 6.80 -3.84
N ILE A 431 -31.55 6.86 -4.07
CA ILE A 431 -30.80 8.09 -4.34
C ILE A 431 -30.32 8.01 -5.79
N ILE A 432 -30.58 9.06 -6.57
CA ILE A 432 -30.17 9.13 -7.98
C ILE A 432 -28.70 9.54 -8.05
N LYS A 433 -27.83 8.60 -8.43
CA LYS A 433 -26.41 8.87 -8.68
C LYS A 433 -26.21 9.49 -10.06
N GLU A 434 -26.77 8.84 -11.07
CA GLU A 434 -26.67 9.22 -12.48
C GLU A 434 -27.95 8.81 -13.21
N GLY A 435 -28.58 9.71 -13.94
CA GLY A 435 -29.73 9.42 -14.78
C GLY A 435 -30.91 10.37 -14.55
N LYS A 436 -32.00 10.09 -15.26
CA LYS A 436 -33.23 10.89 -15.18
C LYS A 436 -34.42 9.98 -15.00
N LEU A 437 -35.20 10.27 -13.97
CA LEU A 437 -36.43 9.55 -13.64
C LEU A 437 -37.62 10.48 -13.82
N ALA A 438 -38.73 9.96 -14.35
CA ALA A 438 -40.00 10.67 -14.45
C ALA A 438 -40.99 10.12 -13.42
N VAL A 439 -41.61 11.01 -12.65
CA VAL A 439 -42.81 10.71 -11.88
C VAL A 439 -43.98 10.74 -12.85
N VAL A 440 -44.62 9.58 -13.06
CA VAL A 440 -45.68 9.41 -14.06
C VAL A 440 -47.04 9.23 -13.40
N ALA A 441 -48.09 9.74 -14.05
CA ALA A 441 -49.46 9.49 -13.66
C ALA A 441 -49.85 8.02 -13.86
N ASP A 442 -51.01 7.64 -13.33
CA ASP A 442 -51.54 6.27 -13.41
C ASP A 442 -51.78 5.83 -14.88
N ASP A 443 -51.87 6.79 -15.82
CA ASP A 443 -51.95 6.54 -17.27
C ASP A 443 -50.59 6.19 -17.93
N GLY A 444 -49.46 6.39 -17.23
CA GLY A 444 -48.10 6.17 -17.73
C GLY A 444 -47.64 7.15 -18.81
N ILE A 445 -48.45 8.14 -19.19
CA ILE A 445 -48.19 9.11 -20.26
C ILE A 445 -47.85 10.48 -19.67
N LYS A 446 -48.67 10.98 -18.74
CA LYS A 446 -48.45 12.29 -18.12
C LYS A 446 -47.26 12.22 -17.17
N GLN A 447 -46.28 13.11 -17.37
CA GLN A 447 -45.11 13.27 -16.49
C GLN A 447 -45.33 14.49 -15.60
N PHE A 448 -45.30 14.30 -14.28
CA PHE A 448 -45.47 15.39 -13.33
C PHE A 448 -44.16 16.13 -13.08
N VAL A 449 -43.10 15.38 -12.78
CA VAL A 449 -41.79 15.92 -12.41
C VAL A 449 -40.70 14.99 -12.93
N VAL A 450 -39.59 15.57 -13.37
CA VAL A 450 -38.36 14.83 -13.70
C VAL A 450 -37.37 15.01 -12.57
N LEU A 451 -36.94 13.90 -11.99
CA LEU A 451 -35.88 13.84 -10.99
C LEU A 451 -34.54 13.57 -11.69
N SER A 452 -33.53 14.33 -11.32
CA SER A 452 -32.16 14.22 -11.84
C SER A 452 -31.18 13.86 -10.72
N ASP A 453 -29.92 13.64 -11.10
CA ASP A 453 -28.77 13.39 -10.22
C ASP A 453 -28.80 14.25 -8.94
N GLY A 454 -28.53 13.60 -7.80
CA GLY A 454 -28.58 14.22 -6.48
C GLY A 454 -29.99 14.31 -5.86
N SER A 455 -31.05 13.98 -6.61
CA SER A 455 -32.40 13.81 -6.06
C SER A 455 -32.57 12.43 -5.42
N TYR A 456 -33.59 12.27 -4.58
CA TYR A 456 -33.94 11.02 -3.93
C TYR A 456 -35.45 10.81 -3.94
N PHE A 457 -35.90 9.59 -3.68
CA PHE A 457 -37.31 9.26 -3.55
C PHE A 457 -37.53 7.98 -2.73
N GLY A 458 -38.77 7.79 -2.27
CA GLY A 458 -39.17 6.59 -1.53
C GLY A 458 -38.97 6.70 -0.01
N GLU A 459 -38.57 7.87 0.48
CA GLU A 459 -38.40 8.23 1.89
C GLU A 459 -39.70 8.12 2.69
N ILE A 460 -40.85 8.42 2.07
CA ILE A 460 -42.14 8.47 2.77
C ILE A 460 -42.57 7.08 3.24
N SER A 461 -42.41 6.06 2.40
CA SER A 461 -42.89 4.70 2.70
C SER A 461 -42.08 4.06 3.83
N ILE A 462 -40.79 4.40 3.95
CA ILE A 462 -39.91 3.80 4.97
C ILE A 462 -40.04 4.47 6.34
N LEU A 463 -40.40 5.75 6.41
CA LEU A 463 -40.44 6.55 7.65
C LEU A 463 -41.68 6.32 8.55
N ALA A 464 -42.58 5.39 8.21
CA ALA A 464 -43.73 4.97 9.05
C ALA A 464 -44.46 6.12 9.79
N ILE A 465 -44.70 7.23 9.08
CA ILE A 465 -45.23 8.47 9.66
C ILE A 465 -46.66 8.23 10.19
N LYS A 466 -46.87 8.48 11.48
CA LYS A 466 -48.19 8.36 12.14
C LYS A 466 -49.20 9.32 11.48
N GLY A 467 -50.37 8.80 11.09
CA GLY A 467 -51.43 9.58 10.40
C GLY A 467 -51.31 9.65 8.87
N SER A 468 -50.38 8.90 8.27
CA SER A 468 -50.28 8.75 6.81
C SER A 468 -51.39 7.83 6.27
N LYS A 469 -52.22 8.34 5.35
CA LYS A 469 -53.23 7.54 4.64
C LYS A 469 -52.61 6.47 3.74
N ALA A 470 -51.38 6.68 3.30
CA ALA A 470 -50.65 5.76 2.43
C ALA A 470 -49.94 4.64 3.20
N GLY A 471 -49.72 4.79 4.51
CA GLY A 471 -48.98 3.83 5.33
C GLY A 471 -47.61 3.50 4.73
N ASN A 472 -47.31 2.21 4.58
CA ASN A 472 -46.07 1.69 3.98
C ASN A 472 -46.18 1.47 2.44
N ARG A 473 -47.11 2.15 1.76
CA ARG A 473 -47.27 2.04 0.31
C ARG A 473 -46.61 3.20 -0.43
N ARG A 474 -46.21 2.96 -1.67
CA ARG A 474 -45.66 3.97 -2.58
C ARG A 474 -46.77 4.93 -3.02
N THR A 475 -46.47 6.22 -3.02
CA THR A 475 -47.45 7.28 -3.34
C THR A 475 -47.50 7.64 -4.83
N ALA A 476 -46.45 7.30 -5.59
CA ALA A 476 -46.33 7.66 -6.99
C ALA A 476 -45.68 6.56 -7.84
N ASN A 477 -45.92 6.61 -9.16
CA ASN A 477 -45.23 5.77 -10.13
C ASN A 477 -43.95 6.49 -10.57
N ILE A 478 -42.82 5.79 -10.52
CA ILE A 478 -41.52 6.35 -10.92
C ILE A 478 -40.94 5.46 -12.00
N ARG A 479 -40.63 6.08 -13.15
CA ARG A 479 -40.13 5.40 -14.34
C ARG A 479 -38.79 5.99 -14.78
N SER A 480 -37.84 5.13 -15.14
CA SER A 480 -36.57 5.58 -15.72
C SER A 480 -36.77 6.09 -17.14
N ILE A 481 -36.25 7.29 -17.45
CA ILE A 481 -36.28 7.83 -18.83
C ILE A 481 -35.16 7.19 -19.65
N GLY A 482 -33.96 7.11 -19.07
CA GLY A 482 -32.77 6.52 -19.66
C GLY A 482 -32.28 5.31 -18.88
N TYR A 483 -31.02 4.93 -19.09
CA TYR A 483 -30.34 4.11 -18.10
C TYR A 483 -30.05 4.98 -16.87
N SER A 484 -30.40 4.46 -15.69
CA SER A 484 -30.22 5.21 -14.44
C SER A 484 -29.53 4.33 -13.40
N ASP A 485 -28.53 4.91 -12.75
CA ASP A 485 -27.82 4.35 -11.61
C ASP A 485 -28.39 4.94 -10.32
N LEU A 486 -28.94 4.07 -9.49
CA LEU A 486 -29.52 4.42 -8.22
C LEU A 486 -28.75 3.75 -7.10
N PHE A 487 -28.60 4.43 -5.96
CA PHE A 487 -28.27 3.77 -4.71
C PHE A 487 -29.55 3.42 -3.98
N CYS A 488 -29.73 2.14 -3.69
CA CYS A 488 -30.79 1.62 -2.85
C CYS A 488 -30.32 1.58 -1.40
N LEU A 489 -31.15 2.08 -0.49
CA LEU A 489 -30.98 1.96 0.96
C LEU A 489 -32.22 1.28 1.53
N SER A 490 -32.02 0.18 2.27
CA SER A 490 -33.14 -0.55 2.86
C SER A 490 -33.72 0.20 4.07
N LYS A 491 -34.99 -0.04 4.37
CA LYS A 491 -35.65 0.53 5.55
C LYS A 491 -34.92 0.12 6.83
N ASP A 492 -34.52 -1.14 6.96
CA ASP A 492 -33.90 -1.65 8.18
C ASP A 492 -32.53 -1.00 8.39
N ASP A 493 -31.73 -0.90 7.32
CA ASP A 493 -30.41 -0.24 7.33
C ASP A 493 -30.49 1.24 7.72
N LEU A 494 -31.47 1.96 7.15
CA LEU A 494 -31.70 3.38 7.47
C LEU A 494 -32.19 3.53 8.91
N MET A 495 -33.16 2.72 9.34
CA MET A 495 -33.73 2.83 10.68
C MET A 495 -32.68 2.53 11.74
N GLU A 496 -31.82 1.54 11.53
CA GLU A 496 -30.67 1.26 12.39
C GLU A 496 -29.76 2.49 12.51
N ALA A 497 -29.34 3.08 11.39
CA ALA A 497 -28.49 4.29 11.42
C ALA A 497 -29.20 5.45 12.13
N LEU A 498 -30.50 5.66 11.87
CA LEU A 498 -31.29 6.72 12.50
C LEU A 498 -31.58 6.50 14.01
N THR A 499 -31.30 5.32 14.57
CA THR A 499 -31.38 5.14 16.03
C THR A 499 -30.24 5.84 16.76
N GLU A 500 -29.06 5.93 16.15
CA GLU A 500 -27.90 6.63 16.70
C GLU A 500 -27.97 8.15 16.47
N TYR A 501 -28.67 8.60 15.42
CA TYR A 501 -28.79 10.02 15.04
C TYR A 501 -30.26 10.51 15.08
N PRO A 502 -30.82 10.80 16.27
CA PRO A 502 -32.22 11.15 16.45
C PRO A 502 -32.61 12.50 15.79
N ASP A 503 -31.70 13.46 15.73
CA ASP A 503 -31.94 14.76 15.11
C ASP A 503 -32.14 14.65 13.60
N ALA A 504 -31.33 13.81 12.94
CA ALA A 504 -31.47 13.50 11.53
C ALA A 504 -32.80 12.78 11.26
N LYS A 505 -33.21 11.87 12.14
CA LYS A 505 -34.52 11.20 12.06
C LYS A 505 -35.67 12.20 12.13
N ALA A 506 -35.62 13.16 13.05
CA ALA A 506 -36.64 14.20 13.17
C ALA A 506 -36.74 15.05 11.90
N LEU A 507 -35.59 15.45 11.32
CA LEU A 507 -35.54 16.19 10.06
C LEU A 507 -36.14 15.41 8.89
N LEU A 508 -35.81 14.12 8.78
CA LEU A 508 -36.36 13.21 7.77
C LEU A 508 -37.88 13.07 7.90
N GLU A 509 -38.39 12.86 9.12
CA GLU A 509 -39.83 12.75 9.39
C GLU A 509 -40.57 14.06 9.11
N GLU A 510 -39.99 15.22 9.44
CA GLU A 510 -40.58 16.53 9.16
C GLU A 510 -40.68 16.77 7.65
N LYS A 511 -39.60 16.51 6.90
CA LYS A 511 -39.62 16.59 5.43
C LYS A 511 -40.65 15.65 4.82
N GLY A 512 -40.71 14.41 5.30
CA GLY A 512 -41.73 13.44 4.87
C GLY A 512 -43.16 13.94 5.14
N ARG A 513 -43.41 14.57 6.29
CA ARG A 513 -44.72 15.18 6.63
C ARG A 513 -45.06 16.34 5.71
N GLN A 514 -44.11 17.24 5.41
CA GLN A 514 -44.33 18.38 4.50
C GLN A 514 -44.75 17.89 3.10
N ILE A 515 -44.14 16.81 2.60
CA ILE A 515 -44.49 16.23 1.30
C ILE A 515 -45.89 15.58 1.35
N LEU A 516 -46.18 14.79 2.39
CA LEU A 516 -47.51 14.18 2.58
C LEU A 516 -48.64 15.22 2.71
N MET A 517 -48.38 16.37 3.36
CA MET A 517 -49.32 17.47 3.47
C MET A 517 -49.58 18.12 2.10
N LYS A 518 -48.53 18.35 1.31
CA LYS A 518 -48.64 18.91 -0.04
C LYS A 518 -49.48 18.00 -0.96
N ASP A 519 -49.37 16.69 -0.79
CA ASP A 519 -50.09 15.71 -1.60
C ASP A 519 -51.49 15.36 -1.02
N GLY A 520 -51.92 15.99 0.08
CA GLY A 520 -53.23 15.75 0.71
C GLY A 520 -53.39 14.35 1.34
N LEU A 521 -52.27 13.65 1.57
CA LEU A 521 -52.22 12.26 2.06
C LEU A 521 -52.03 12.14 3.58
N LEU A 522 -51.98 13.28 4.28
CA LEU A 522 -52.00 13.33 5.74
C LEU A 522 -53.44 13.56 6.22
N ASP A 523 -53.92 12.80 7.21
CA ASP A 523 -55.19 13.14 7.86
C ASP A 523 -55.03 14.46 8.62
N LEU A 524 -55.73 15.51 8.18
CA LEU A 524 -55.67 16.85 8.78
C LEU A 524 -56.20 16.87 10.22
N GLU A 525 -57.18 16.03 10.57
CA GLU A 525 -57.67 15.91 11.96
C GLU A 525 -56.61 15.30 12.89
N VAL A 526 -55.87 14.28 12.42
CA VAL A 526 -54.77 13.65 13.18
C VAL A 526 -53.52 14.53 13.15
N GLY A 527 -53.25 15.21 12.03
CA GLY A 527 -52.11 16.11 11.84
C GLY A 527 -52.22 17.37 12.69
N VAL A 528 -53.41 17.97 12.84
CA VAL A 528 -53.66 19.10 13.75
C VAL A 528 -53.68 18.65 15.20
N LEU A 529 -54.25 17.48 15.52
CA LEU A 529 -54.20 16.92 16.87
C LEU A 529 -52.76 16.57 17.29
N ILE A 530 -51.94 16.02 16.38
CA ILE A 530 -50.53 15.70 16.62
C ILE A 530 -49.67 16.98 16.59
N PHE A 531 -49.94 17.97 15.75
CA PHE A 531 -49.23 19.26 15.80
C PHE A 531 -49.56 19.99 17.12
N ALA A 532 -50.81 19.97 17.57
CA ALA A 532 -51.20 20.47 18.88
C ALA A 532 -50.59 19.64 20.03
N THR A 533 -50.49 18.31 19.88
CA THR A 533 -49.86 17.41 20.87
C THR A 533 -48.35 17.53 20.88
N ILE A 534 -47.68 17.78 19.74
CA ILE A 534 -46.23 18.00 19.66
C ILE A 534 -45.89 19.41 20.12
N VAL A 535 -46.67 20.43 19.77
CA VAL A 535 -46.49 21.79 20.33
C VAL A 535 -46.77 21.77 21.84
N SER A 536 -47.75 21.00 22.31
CA SER A 536 -48.01 20.81 23.75
C SER A 536 -46.93 19.94 24.41
N ASN A 537 -46.40 18.89 23.77
CA ASN A 537 -45.35 18.03 24.32
C ASN A 537 -43.96 18.66 24.24
N VAL A 538 -43.70 19.56 23.28
CA VAL A 538 -42.46 20.34 23.19
C VAL A 538 -42.51 21.50 24.18
N ALA A 539 -43.69 22.07 24.45
CA ALA A 539 -43.89 23.05 25.53
C ALA A 539 -43.98 22.40 26.94
N ALA A 540 -44.34 21.12 27.03
CA ALA A 540 -44.47 20.36 28.27
C ALA A 540 -43.42 19.24 28.43
N GLN A 541 -42.32 19.27 27.67
CA GLN A 541 -41.15 18.43 27.89
C GLN A 541 -40.33 18.97 29.08
N GLY A 542 -40.95 18.97 30.26
CA GLY A 542 -40.23 18.55 31.45
C GLY A 542 -40.22 17.02 31.43
N PRO A 543 -39.08 16.35 31.70
CA PRO A 543 -39.00 14.89 31.65
C PRO A 543 -39.96 14.26 32.67
N ASP A 544 -40.66 13.21 32.25
CA ASP A 544 -41.55 12.41 33.10
C ASP A 544 -40.76 11.91 34.33
N PRO A 545 -41.14 12.26 35.57
CA PRO A 545 -40.34 11.99 36.77
C PRO A 545 -39.96 10.52 36.94
N LYS A 546 -40.85 9.60 36.53
CA LYS A 546 -40.61 8.16 36.63
C LYS A 546 -39.60 7.63 35.61
N GLU A 547 -39.62 8.17 34.40
CA GLU A 547 -38.68 7.76 33.34
C GLU A 547 -37.28 8.35 33.61
N MET A 548 -37.22 9.53 34.24
CA MET A 548 -35.98 10.12 34.72
C MET A 548 -35.41 9.36 35.93
N GLU A 549 -36.25 8.95 36.89
CA GLU A 549 -35.84 8.05 37.97
C GLU A 549 -35.27 6.74 37.43
N GLU A 550 -35.93 6.11 36.46
CA GLU A 550 -35.45 4.83 35.90
C GLU A 550 -34.16 4.99 35.09
N LYS A 551 -33.98 6.10 34.35
CA LYS A 551 -32.72 6.44 33.67
C LYS A 551 -31.60 6.76 34.65
N VAL A 552 -31.89 7.51 35.70
CA VAL A 552 -30.93 7.82 36.77
C VAL A 552 -30.52 6.53 37.46
N GLU A 553 -31.47 5.64 37.78
CA GLU A 553 -31.22 4.35 38.41
C GLU A 553 -30.32 3.47 37.53
N ARG A 554 -30.61 3.35 36.22
CA ARG A 554 -29.76 2.64 35.24
C ARG A 554 -28.38 3.27 35.07
N MET A 555 -28.30 4.60 35.08
CA MET A 555 -27.01 5.31 35.03
C MET A 555 -26.21 5.03 36.29
N THR A 556 -26.83 5.06 37.48
CA THR A 556 -26.15 4.70 38.73
C THR A 556 -25.68 3.26 38.73
N THR A 557 -26.49 2.29 38.26
CA THR A 557 -26.04 0.89 38.17
C THR A 557 -24.88 0.73 37.18
N SER A 558 -24.91 1.45 36.06
CA SER A 558 -23.85 1.45 35.06
C SER A 558 -22.57 2.10 35.59
N LEU A 559 -22.71 3.19 36.37
CA LEU A 559 -21.61 3.89 37.02
C LEU A 559 -20.94 3.00 38.08
N ASP A 560 -21.73 2.29 38.88
CA ASP A 560 -21.23 1.34 39.89
C ASP A 560 -20.50 0.16 39.23
N ALA A 561 -21.03 -0.36 38.11
CA ALA A 561 -20.36 -1.40 37.33
C ALA A 561 -19.04 -0.90 36.72
N LEU A 562 -19.00 0.34 36.24
CA LEU A 562 -17.78 1.00 35.74
C LEU A 562 -16.77 1.25 36.85
N GLN A 563 -17.19 1.74 38.02
CA GLN A 563 -16.33 1.92 39.18
C GLN A 563 -15.75 0.59 39.65
N THR A 564 -16.53 -0.48 39.65
CA THR A 564 -16.07 -1.82 40.01
C THR A 564 -15.03 -2.33 39.02
N ARG A 565 -15.25 -2.14 37.71
CA ARG A 565 -14.26 -2.49 36.68
C ARG A 565 -13.00 -1.64 36.77
N TYR A 566 -13.14 -0.35 37.07
CA TYR A 566 -12.03 0.57 37.24
C TYR A 566 -11.18 0.22 38.47
N ALA A 567 -11.82 -0.11 39.60
CA ALA A 567 -11.12 -0.59 40.80
C ALA A 567 -10.36 -1.89 40.53
N ARG A 568 -10.96 -2.81 39.75
CA ARG A 568 -10.29 -4.06 39.35
C ARG A 568 -9.08 -3.80 38.45
N LEU A 569 -9.20 -2.88 37.49
CA LEU A 569 -8.10 -2.45 36.62
C LEU A 569 -6.98 -1.77 37.40
N LEU A 570 -7.31 -0.93 38.38
CA LEU A 570 -6.32 -0.33 39.27
C LEU A 570 -5.57 -1.39 40.10
N ALA A 571 -6.29 -2.37 40.66
CA ALA A 571 -5.68 -3.47 41.39
C ALA A 571 -4.77 -4.33 40.49
N GLU A 572 -5.18 -4.62 39.25
CA GLU A 572 -4.35 -5.32 38.27
C GLU A 572 -3.12 -4.51 37.88
N HIS A 573 -3.26 -3.19 37.69
CA HIS A 573 -2.15 -2.29 37.39
C HIS A 573 -1.14 -2.24 38.53
N GLU A 574 -1.58 -2.08 39.79
CA GLU A 574 -0.70 -2.11 40.97
C GLU A 574 -0.01 -3.46 41.13
N ALA A 575 -0.73 -4.58 40.92
CA ALA A 575 -0.15 -5.91 40.95
C ALA A 575 0.90 -6.10 39.85
N MET A 576 0.66 -5.59 38.64
CA MET A 576 1.65 -5.58 37.56
C MET A 576 2.87 -4.72 37.92
N GLN A 577 2.66 -3.53 38.47
CA GLN A 577 3.73 -2.61 38.84
C GLN A 577 4.61 -3.21 39.96
N SER A 578 4.00 -3.89 40.94
CA SER A 578 4.71 -4.63 41.99
C SER A 578 5.52 -5.80 41.42
N LYS A 579 4.94 -6.62 40.53
CA LYS A 579 5.67 -7.69 39.83
C LYS A 579 6.84 -7.15 38.99
N LEU A 580 6.66 -5.99 38.35
CA LEU A 580 7.70 -5.34 37.57
C LEU A 580 8.83 -4.85 38.48
N LYS A 581 8.53 -4.19 39.61
CA LYS A 581 9.53 -3.79 40.61
C LYS A 581 10.31 -4.98 41.17
N HIS A 582 9.62 -6.08 41.50
CA HIS A 582 10.30 -7.31 41.95
C HIS A 582 11.20 -7.91 40.86
N ARG A 583 10.79 -7.87 39.58
CA ARG A 583 11.63 -8.32 38.46
C ARG A 583 12.85 -7.43 38.29
N VAL A 584 12.70 -6.11 38.36
CA VAL A 584 13.80 -5.14 38.27
C VAL A 584 14.78 -5.38 39.41
N HIS A 585 14.31 -5.48 40.65
CA HIS A 585 15.17 -5.73 41.81
C HIS A 585 15.92 -7.06 41.72
N ARG A 586 15.28 -8.12 41.22
CA ARG A 586 15.94 -9.42 40.99
C ARG A 586 16.98 -9.36 39.86
N LEU A 587 16.78 -8.50 38.86
CA LEU A 587 17.75 -8.28 37.79
C LEU A 587 18.92 -7.44 38.31
N GLU A 588 18.67 -6.40 39.09
CA GLU A 588 19.69 -5.60 39.79
C GLU A 588 20.54 -6.48 40.72
N SER A 589 19.92 -7.34 41.53
CA SER A 589 20.65 -8.23 42.42
C SER A 589 21.53 -9.22 41.65
N LYS A 590 21.04 -9.71 40.50
CA LYS A 590 21.83 -10.57 39.60
C LYS A 590 22.99 -9.81 38.96
N LEU A 591 22.79 -8.55 38.58
CA LEU A 591 23.83 -7.70 38.02
C LEU A 591 24.94 -7.48 39.05
N VAL A 592 24.59 -7.13 40.28
CA VAL A 592 25.55 -6.92 41.39
C VAL A 592 26.31 -8.20 41.74
N THR A 593 25.66 -9.37 41.74
CA THR A 593 26.38 -10.64 41.93
C THR A 593 27.30 -10.95 40.76
N THR A 594 26.92 -10.60 39.53
CA THR A 594 27.76 -10.84 38.34
C THR A 594 28.99 -9.92 38.36
N GLU A 595 28.82 -8.65 38.73
CA GLU A 595 29.91 -7.68 38.92
C GLU A 595 30.89 -8.15 40.02
N ARG A 596 30.38 -8.66 41.15
CA ARG A 596 31.23 -9.24 42.20
C ARG A 596 32.00 -10.48 41.76
N THR A 597 31.38 -11.39 41.01
CA THR A 597 32.09 -12.57 40.47
C THR A 597 33.15 -12.18 39.45
N THR A 598 32.92 -11.13 38.65
CA THR A 598 33.94 -10.63 37.71
C THR A 598 35.09 -9.89 38.39
N GLU A 599 34.86 -9.24 39.54
CA GLU A 599 35.93 -8.64 40.35
C GLU A 599 36.78 -9.70 41.08
N GLU A 600 36.17 -10.80 41.55
CA GLU A 600 36.90 -11.91 42.18
C GLU A 600 37.69 -12.76 41.17
N GLU A 601 37.20 -12.95 39.94
CA GLU A 601 37.96 -13.62 38.86
C GLU A 601 39.09 -12.72 38.28
N GLY A 602 38.93 -11.40 38.31
CA GLY A 602 39.96 -10.44 37.88
C GLY A 602 41.12 -10.27 38.87
N ALA A 603 40.90 -10.53 40.17
CA ALA A 603 41.94 -10.45 41.20
C ALA A 603 42.81 -11.73 41.31
N GLY A 604 42.47 -12.80 40.58
CA GLY A 604 43.21 -14.07 40.57
C GLY A 604 44.30 -14.21 39.49
N THR A 605 44.54 -13.16 38.68
CA THR A 605 45.58 -13.16 37.64
C THR A 605 46.41 -11.87 37.67
N ALA A 606 47.05 -11.62 38.81
CA ALA A 606 48.20 -10.73 38.96
C ALA A 606 49.32 -11.45 39.72
#